data_AF-A0AAP8LAA9-F1
#
_entry.id   AF-A0AAP8LAA9-F1
#
_cell.length_a   1.000
_cell.length_b   1.000
_cell.length_c   1.000
_cell.angle_alpha   90.00
_cell.angle_beta   90.00
_cell.angle_gamma   90.00
#
_symmetry.space_group_name_H-M   'P 1'
#
loop_
_entity.id
_entity.type
_entity.pdbx_description
1 polymer ?
#
loop_
_entity_poly.entity_id
_entity_poly.type
_entity_poly.pdbx_seq_one_letter_code
_entity_poly.pdbx_strand_id
1 'polypeptide(L)'
;SGWLSLHAPIGASIVARVHRNPGFHRVAGVPMVLIGNGTGIAGLRSLLREAAHAGEHGHWLLFGERQRAHDFLFADEIEAWQASGHLARVDLAFSRDGEGGYVQDH
;
A
#
# COMPACT_ATOMS: atom_id res chain seq x y z
N SER A 1 -14.31 -10.66 4.70
CA SER A 1 -14.90 -9.58 5.52
C SER A 1 -16.40 -9.51 5.29
N GLY A 2 -17.21 -10.38 5.91
CA GLY A 2 -18.65 -10.46 5.61
C GLY A 2 -19.52 -9.42 6.32
N TRP A 3 -19.31 -9.22 7.63
CA TRP A 3 -20.18 -8.34 8.41
C TRP A 3 -20.03 -6.86 8.02
N LEU A 4 -18.79 -6.37 7.91
CA LEU A 4 -18.50 -4.99 7.51
C LEU A 4 -18.99 -4.66 6.09
N SER A 5 -18.94 -5.62 5.16
CA SER A 5 -19.26 -5.38 3.75
C SER A 5 -20.73 -5.64 3.40
N LEU A 6 -21.44 -6.47 4.18
CA LEU A 6 -22.80 -6.92 3.83
C LEU A 6 -23.87 -6.55 4.86
N HIS A 7 -23.50 -6.22 6.10
CA HIS A 7 -24.47 -6.14 7.21
C HIS A 7 -24.38 -4.86 8.04
N ALA A 8 -23.30 -4.07 7.93
CA ALA A 8 -23.15 -2.82 8.65
C ALA A 8 -23.85 -1.67 7.88
N PRO A 9 -24.97 -1.10 8.38
CA PRO A 9 -25.57 0.06 7.74
C PRO A 9 -24.67 1.30 7.91
N ILE A 10 -24.78 2.25 6.98
CA ILE A 10 -24.09 3.54 7.08
C ILE A 10 -24.51 4.24 8.38
N GLY A 11 -23.52 4.71 9.16
CA GLY A 11 -23.75 5.32 10.48
C GLY A 11 -23.83 4.34 11.64
N ALA A 12 -23.72 3.02 11.40
CA ALA A 12 -23.64 2.05 12.48
C ALA A 12 -22.40 2.26 13.35
N SER A 13 -22.57 2.08 14.66
CA SER A 13 -21.46 2.03 15.58
C SER A 13 -20.72 0.70 15.47
N ILE A 14 -19.40 0.75 15.46
CA ILE A 14 -18.52 -0.43 15.41
C ILE A 14 -17.64 -0.40 16.65
N VAL A 15 -17.58 -1.52 17.36
CA VAL A 15 -16.61 -1.71 18.44
C VAL A 15 -15.29 -2.13 17.82
N ALA A 16 -14.27 -1.29 17.94
CA ALA A 16 -12.93 -1.56 17.46
C ALA A 16 -11.90 -1.28 18.56
N ARG A 17 -10.72 -1.89 18.44
CA ARG A 17 -9.59 -1.63 19.32
C ARG A 17 -8.33 -1.46 18.49
N VAL A 18 -7.50 -0.50 18.86
CA VAL A 18 -6.16 -0.37 18.29
C VAL A 18 -5.26 -1.45 18.88
N HIS A 19 -4.71 -2.29 18.02
CA HIS A 19 -3.63 -3.20 18.39
C HIS A 19 -2.31 -2.61 17.90
N ARG A 20 -1.38 -2.34 18.83
CA ARG A 20 -0.07 -1.78 18.46
C ARG A 20 0.81 -2.86 17.85
N ASN A 21 1.44 -2.55 16.73
CA ASN A 21 2.49 -3.36 16.13
C ASN A 21 3.82 -2.61 16.19
N PRO A 22 4.58 -2.70 17.30
CA PRO A 22 5.82 -1.95 17.46
C PRO A 22 6.91 -2.41 16.49
N GLY A 23 6.80 -3.60 15.88
CA GLY A 23 7.76 -4.07 14.88
C GLY A 23 7.56 -3.48 13.49
N PHE A 24 6.44 -2.78 13.26
CA PHE A 24 6.09 -2.24 11.94
C PHE A 24 5.93 -0.72 12.02
N HIS A 25 7.07 -0.05 12.01
CA HIS A 25 7.19 1.40 12.08
C HIS A 25 8.30 1.89 11.15
N ARG A 26 8.24 3.17 10.83
CA ARG A 26 9.24 3.84 10.02
C ARG A 26 10.47 4.20 10.85
N VAL A 27 11.65 4.15 10.24
CA VAL A 27 12.87 4.77 10.77
C VAL A 27 13.06 6.12 10.06
N ALA A 28 13.21 7.20 10.83
CA ALA A 28 13.33 8.55 10.27
C ALA A 28 14.69 8.77 9.59
N GLY A 29 14.70 9.59 8.53
CA GLY A 29 15.90 10.01 7.82
C GLY A 29 16.47 8.98 6.84
N VAL A 30 15.80 7.83 6.65
CA VAL A 30 16.24 6.78 5.73
C VAL A 30 15.12 6.37 4.76
N PRO A 31 15.41 6.25 3.45
CA PRO A 31 14.43 5.74 2.50
C PRO A 31 14.03 4.29 2.80
N MET A 32 12.74 3.99 2.63
CA MET A 32 12.19 2.65 2.80
C MET A 32 12.13 1.88 1.48
N VAL A 33 12.30 0.56 1.56
CA VAL A 33 11.86 -0.40 0.53
C VAL A 33 10.63 -1.12 1.07
N LEU A 34 9.48 -0.89 0.45
CA LEU A 34 8.18 -1.38 0.88
C LEU A 34 7.74 -2.50 -0.06
N ILE A 35 7.51 -3.69 0.50
CA ILE A 35 7.16 -4.89 -0.27
C ILE A 35 5.83 -5.42 0.23
N GLY A 36 4.87 -5.65 -0.66
CA GLY A 36 3.61 -6.28 -0.30
C GLY A 36 2.74 -6.64 -1.49
N ASN A 37 1.58 -7.22 -1.22
CA ASN A 37 0.60 -7.59 -2.22
C ASN A 37 -0.82 -7.53 -1.65
N GLY A 38 -1.82 -7.40 -2.52
CA GLY A 38 -3.23 -7.40 -2.12
C GLY A 38 -3.55 -6.33 -1.07
N THR A 39 -4.33 -6.72 -0.06
CA THR A 39 -4.67 -5.85 1.07
C THR A 39 -3.49 -5.43 1.93
N GLY A 40 -2.31 -6.03 1.76
CA GLY A 40 -1.07 -5.65 2.45
C GLY A 40 -0.65 -4.20 2.19
N ILE A 41 -1.16 -3.57 1.11
CA ILE A 41 -0.92 -2.17 0.79
C ILE A 41 -1.33 -1.19 1.89
N ALA A 42 -2.35 -1.51 2.71
CA ALA A 42 -2.88 -0.57 3.71
C ALA A 42 -1.81 -0.14 4.73
N GLY A 43 -0.99 -1.08 5.20
CA GLY A 43 0.11 -0.79 6.13
C GLY A 43 1.22 0.02 5.48
N LEU A 44 1.66 -0.39 4.28
CA LEU A 44 2.71 0.29 3.52
C LEU A 44 2.33 1.74 3.20
N ARG A 45 1.08 1.94 2.78
CA ARG A 45 0.49 3.25 2.50
C ARG A 45 0.47 4.15 3.73
N SER A 46 0.23 3.60 4.93
CA SER A 46 0.29 4.37 6.17
C SER A 46 1.71 4.89 6.43
N LEU A 47 2.74 4.06 6.20
CA LEU A 47 4.15 4.47 6.38
C LEU A 47 4.58 5.53 5.35
N LEU A 48 4.16 5.37 4.08
CA LEU A 48 4.40 6.36 3.03
C LEU A 48 3.74 7.71 3.35
N ARG A 49 2.48 7.69 3.79
CA ARG A 49 1.80 8.91 4.26
C ARG A 49 2.55 9.57 5.40
N GLU A 50 2.95 8.81 6.41
CA GLU A 50 3.73 9.35 7.53
C GLU A 50 5.03 10.02 7.05
N ALA A 51 5.76 9.37 6.14
CA ALA A 51 6.98 9.92 5.54
C ALA A 51 6.71 11.19 4.72
N ALA A 52 5.65 11.22 3.92
CA ALA A 52 5.25 12.42 3.16
C ALA A 52 4.95 13.61 4.08
N HIS A 53 4.27 13.38 5.22
CA HIS A 53 4.03 14.43 6.22
C HIS A 53 5.33 14.91 6.88
N ALA A 54 6.34 14.04 7.00
CA ALA A 54 7.66 14.38 7.49
C ALA A 54 8.57 15.04 6.43
N GLY A 55 8.11 15.19 5.18
CA GLY A 55 8.94 15.69 4.07
C GLY A 55 10.05 14.72 3.64
N GLU A 56 9.88 13.44 3.93
CA GLU A 56 10.81 12.39 3.57
C GLU A 56 10.34 11.67 2.29
N HIS A 57 11.28 11.46 1.37
CA HIS A 57 11.02 11.05 0.00
C HIS A 57 12.06 10.03 -0.47
N GLY A 58 11.96 9.60 -1.72
CA GLY A 58 12.92 8.68 -2.32
C GLY A 58 12.68 7.21 -1.98
N HIS A 59 11.45 6.84 -1.60
CA HIS A 59 11.10 5.48 -1.23
C HIS A 59 10.92 4.58 -2.45
N TRP A 60 10.96 3.27 -2.23
CA TRP A 60 10.68 2.27 -3.25
C TRP A 60 9.49 1.41 -2.82
N LEU A 61 8.48 1.33 -3.68
CA LEU A 61 7.37 0.39 -3.54
C LEU A 61 7.50 -0.77 -4.53
N LEU A 62 7.49 -2.00 -4.02
CA LEU A 62 7.28 -3.22 -4.79
C LEU A 62 5.93 -3.80 -4.40
N PHE A 63 4.97 -3.80 -5.33
CA PHE A 63 3.59 -4.15 -5.00
C PHE A 63 2.96 -5.12 -6.00
N GLY A 64 2.39 -6.21 -5.48
CA GLY A 64 1.76 -7.26 -6.28
C GLY A 64 0.24 -7.24 -6.21
N GLU A 65 -0.43 -7.34 -7.36
CA GLU A 65 -1.89 -7.53 -7.44
C GLU A 65 -2.31 -8.62 -8.43
N ARG A 66 -3.61 -8.92 -8.45
CA ARG A 66 -4.16 -9.93 -9.36
C ARG A 66 -4.32 -9.40 -10.77
N GLN A 67 -5.04 -8.30 -10.98
CA GLN A 67 -5.29 -7.70 -12.30
C GLN A 67 -5.18 -6.18 -12.26
N ARG A 68 -4.45 -5.55 -13.18
CA ARG A 68 -4.28 -4.09 -13.19
C ARG A 68 -5.59 -3.32 -13.37
N ALA A 69 -6.48 -3.83 -14.23
CA ALA A 69 -7.71 -3.14 -14.61
C ALA A 69 -8.77 -3.09 -13.49
N HIS A 70 -8.67 -3.99 -12.51
CA HIS A 70 -9.70 -4.16 -11.47
C HIS A 70 -9.14 -4.00 -10.05
N ASP A 71 -7.87 -4.32 -9.85
CA ASP A 71 -7.27 -4.44 -8.52
C ASP A 71 -6.14 -3.44 -8.25
N PHE A 72 -5.89 -2.45 -9.13
CA PHE A 72 -4.89 -1.42 -8.84
C PHE A 72 -5.43 -0.38 -7.85
N LEU A 73 -5.61 -0.85 -6.61
CA LEU A 73 -6.04 -0.05 -5.48
C LEU A 73 -5.07 1.12 -5.27
N PHE A 74 -5.63 2.33 -5.17
CA PHE A 74 -4.88 3.57 -4.93
C PHE A 74 -3.91 3.98 -6.06
N ALA A 75 -4.19 3.56 -7.30
CA ALA A 75 -3.43 3.94 -8.50
C ALA A 75 -3.05 5.43 -8.53
N ASP A 76 -4.04 6.31 -8.47
CA ASP A 76 -3.85 7.76 -8.54
C ASP A 76 -2.89 8.30 -7.45
N GLU A 77 -2.94 7.73 -6.24
CA GLU A 77 -2.08 8.16 -5.14
C GLU A 77 -0.63 7.68 -5.34
N ILE A 78 -0.45 6.44 -5.83
CA ILE A 78 0.87 5.90 -6.14
C ILE A 78 1.49 6.68 -7.31
N GLU A 79 0.73 6.96 -8.36
CA GLU A 79 1.17 7.74 -9.51
C GLU A 79 1.55 9.17 -9.09
N ALA A 80 0.74 9.81 -8.24
CA ALA A 80 1.05 11.13 -7.69
C ALA A 80 2.35 11.11 -6.86
N TRP A 81 2.55 10.10 -6.01
CA TRP A 81 3.78 9.95 -5.23
C TRP A 81 5.00 9.68 -6.09
N GLN A 82 4.85 8.93 -7.19
CA GLN A 82 5.92 8.73 -8.14
C GLN A 82 6.28 10.04 -8.87
N ALA A 83 5.26 10.77 -9.34
CA ALA A 83 5.45 12.06 -10.01
C ALA A 83 6.11 13.11 -9.09
N SER A 84 5.81 13.08 -7.79
CA SER A 84 6.41 14.00 -6.82
C SER A 84 7.79 13.57 -6.31
N GLY A 85 8.31 12.42 -6.73
CA GLY A 85 9.56 11.83 -6.22
C GLY A 85 9.47 11.30 -4.78
N HIS A 86 8.28 11.27 -4.18
CA HIS A 86 8.07 10.63 -2.87
C HIS A 86 8.34 9.12 -2.98
N LEU A 87 7.85 8.51 -4.06
CA LEU A 87 8.32 7.22 -4.54
C LEU A 87 9.34 7.47 -5.65
N ALA A 88 10.61 7.18 -5.38
CA ALA A 88 11.66 7.20 -6.41
C ALA A 88 11.51 6.03 -7.39
N ARG A 89 10.94 4.92 -6.92
CA ARG A 89 10.73 3.72 -7.73
C ARG A 89 9.45 3.00 -7.34
N VAL A 90 8.76 2.47 -8.34
CA VAL A 90 7.59 1.62 -8.19
C VAL A 90 7.74 0.43 -9.13
N ASP A 91 7.75 -0.78 -8.59
CA ASP A 91 7.63 -2.02 -9.36
C ASP A 91 6.28 -2.67 -9.04
N LEU A 92 5.48 -2.90 -10.07
CA LEU A 92 4.16 -3.49 -9.96
C LEU A 92 4.15 -4.85 -10.64
N ALA A 93 3.73 -5.88 -9.90
CA ALA A 93 3.62 -7.24 -10.40
C ALA A 93 2.14 -7.64 -10.48
N PHE A 94 1.65 -7.98 -11.68
CA PHE A 94 0.26 -8.40 -11.88
C PHE A 94 0.22 -9.89 -12.24
N SER A 95 -0.29 -10.71 -11.33
CA SER A 95 -0.21 -12.18 -11.46
C SER A 95 -1.13 -12.77 -12.55
N ARG A 96 -2.13 -12.03 -13.04
CA ARG A 96 -3.10 -12.50 -14.05
C ARG A 96 -3.12 -11.68 -15.33
N ASP A 97 -2.19 -10.75 -15.51
CA ASP A 97 -2.04 -9.99 -16.75
C ASP A 97 -0.94 -10.61 -17.62
N GLY A 98 -1.24 -10.95 -18.88
CA GLY A 98 -0.25 -11.43 -19.86
C GLY A 98 0.56 -12.64 -19.39
N GLU A 99 1.89 -12.55 -19.42
CA GLU A 99 2.83 -13.60 -18.94
C GLU A 99 2.76 -13.82 -17.42
N GLY A 100 2.13 -12.92 -16.65
CA GLY A 100 1.98 -13.01 -15.20
C GLY A 100 3.31 -12.85 -14.44
N GLY A 101 3.30 -12.08 -13.35
CA GLY A 101 4.50 -11.89 -12.51
C GLY A 101 4.17 -11.75 -11.03
N TYR A 102 5.11 -12.16 -10.18
CA TYR A 102 5.08 -11.94 -8.74
C TYR A 102 6.15 -10.92 -8.34
N VAL A 103 5.97 -10.31 -7.16
CA VAL A 103 6.93 -9.32 -6.64
C VAL A 103 8.35 -9.88 -6.50
N GLN A 104 8.48 -11.20 -6.34
CA GLN A 104 9.77 -11.89 -6.24
C GLN A 104 10.52 -12.08 -7.58
N ASP A 105 9.91 -11.72 -8.71
CA ASP A 105 10.50 -11.86 -10.04
C ASP A 105 11.27 -10.58 -10.48
N HIS A 106 11.31 -9.55 -9.61
CA HIS A 106 11.91 -8.23 -9.85
C HIS A 106 13.27 -8.02 -9.16
#